data_AF-A0A0V0SHI8-F1
#
_entry.id   AF-A0A0V0SHI8-F1
#
_cell.length_a   1.000
_cell.length_b   1.000
_cell.length_c   1.000
_cell.angle_alpha   90.00
_cell.angle_beta   90.00
_cell.angle_gamma   90.00
#
_symmetry.space_group_name_H-M   'P 1'
#
loop_
_entity.id
_entity.type
_entity.pdbx_description
1 polymer ?
#
loop_
_entity_poly.entity_id
_entity_poly.type
_entity_poly.pdbx_seq_one_letter_code
_entity_poly.pdbx_strand_id
1 'polypeptide(L)'
;MKRFGFFYYFALFCVTLSFSLNENQGNLIAKDLDQSFISCVESDLDSNKNSAKSGILSRCDWCLLVQSTSVDPLMIRRRCVNNSFVLAIFGRVEGNVICEHGKWSNIDSTYCACRNEDLCNQMQLDELQKVST
;
A
#
# COMPACT_ATOMS: atom_id res chain seq x y z
N MET A 1 36.16 -63.15 -1.80
CA MET A 1 35.52 -64.49 -1.77
C MET A 1 34.14 -64.35 -1.12
N LYS A 2 33.12 -64.94 -1.77
CA LYS A 2 31.74 -65.36 -1.36
C LYS A 2 31.19 -64.87 0.01
N ARG A 3 30.07 -64.12 0.03
CA ARG A 3 28.61 -64.53 0.09
C ARG A 3 28.31 -65.38 1.34
N PHE A 4 27.29 -65.11 2.16
CA PHE A 4 25.82 -64.99 1.98
C PHE A 4 25.24 -64.25 3.21
N GLY A 5 24.04 -63.66 3.28
CA GLY A 5 22.81 -63.63 2.48
C GLY A 5 21.64 -63.30 3.44
N PHE A 6 20.55 -62.68 2.95
CA PHE A 6 19.12 -62.93 3.27
C PHE A 6 18.23 -61.67 3.08
N PHE A 7 17.42 -61.71 2.02
CA PHE A 7 16.03 -61.26 1.85
C PHE A 7 15.54 -59.86 2.34
N TYR A 8 15.30 -58.98 1.36
CA TYR A 8 13.95 -58.54 0.94
C TYR A 8 12.92 -58.28 2.06
N TYR A 9 12.84 -57.05 2.61
CA TYR A 9 11.60 -56.50 3.19
C TYR A 9 11.65 -54.97 3.23
N PHE A 10 10.50 -54.35 2.94
CA PHE A 10 10.18 -52.91 2.97
C PHE A 10 10.48 -52.05 1.73
N ALA A 11 9.87 -52.46 0.62
CA ALA A 11 9.11 -51.50 -0.18
C ALA A 11 7.90 -51.03 0.66
N LEU A 12 7.97 -49.84 1.24
CA LEU A 12 6.83 -49.05 1.75
C LEU A 12 7.36 -47.74 2.30
N PHE A 13 7.41 -46.70 1.46
CA PHE A 13 6.97 -45.35 1.83
C PHE A 13 6.71 -44.57 0.53
N CYS A 14 5.73 -45.07 -0.23
CA CYS A 14 4.84 -44.18 -0.96
C CYS A 14 4.10 -43.35 0.09
N VAL A 15 4.55 -42.12 0.31
CA VAL A 15 3.61 -41.03 0.55
C VAL A 15 4.03 -39.91 -0.39
N THR A 16 3.50 -40.01 -1.60
CA THR A 16 3.04 -38.84 -2.34
C THR A 16 2.30 -37.95 -1.34
N LEU A 17 2.97 -36.94 -0.80
CA LEU A 17 2.29 -35.77 -0.27
C LEU A 17 1.72 -35.05 -1.49
N SER A 18 0.60 -35.60 -1.97
CA SER A 18 -0.44 -34.84 -2.62
C SER A 18 -0.83 -33.77 -1.61
N PHE A 19 -0.12 -32.64 -1.65
CA PHE A 19 -0.63 -31.42 -1.08
C PHE A 19 -1.90 -31.15 -1.84
N SER A 20 -3.02 -31.57 -1.26
CA SER A 20 -4.32 -31.00 -1.55
C SER A 20 -4.17 -29.53 -1.18
N LEU A 21 -3.73 -28.73 -2.15
CA LEU A 21 -3.77 -27.28 -2.11
C LEU A 21 -5.22 -26.94 -1.79
N ASN A 22 -5.46 -26.67 -0.51
CA ASN A 22 -6.73 -26.17 -0.03
C ASN A 22 -7.01 -24.91 -0.84
N GLU A 23 -8.05 -24.93 -1.67
CA GLU A 23 -8.47 -23.84 -2.57
C GLU A 23 -8.56 -22.48 -1.88
N ASN A 24 -8.66 -22.46 -0.55
CA ASN A 24 -8.64 -21.25 0.26
C ASN A 24 -7.27 -20.54 0.37
N GLN A 25 -6.14 -21.19 0.10
CA GLN A 25 -4.82 -20.53 0.16
C GLN A 25 -4.37 -19.89 -1.16
N GLY A 26 -4.90 -20.33 -2.30
CA GLY A 26 -4.68 -19.67 -3.59
C GLY A 26 -5.31 -18.27 -3.66
N ASN A 27 -6.36 -18.04 -2.87
CA ASN A 27 -7.13 -16.81 -2.89
C ASN A 27 -6.52 -15.66 -2.07
N LEU A 28 -5.56 -15.96 -1.18
CA LEU A 28 -4.82 -14.93 -0.43
C LEU A 28 -3.62 -14.40 -1.21
N ILE A 29 -3.01 -15.22 -2.06
CA ILE A 29 -1.86 -14.81 -2.90
C ILE A 29 -2.36 -14.15 -4.20
N ALA A 30 -3.49 -14.59 -4.75
CA ALA A 30 -4.09 -13.99 -5.95
C ALA A 30 -4.71 -12.60 -5.69
N LYS A 31 -5.05 -12.27 -4.44
CA LYS A 31 -5.58 -10.93 -4.09
C LYS A 31 -4.52 -9.83 -4.10
N ASP A 32 -3.24 -10.19 -3.94
CA ASP A 32 -2.10 -9.26 -4.04
C ASP A 32 -1.69 -9.00 -5.50
N LEU A 33 -2.16 -9.83 -6.45
CA LEU A 33 -1.77 -9.76 -7.87
C LEU A 33 -2.68 -8.87 -8.73
N ASP A 34 -3.86 -8.50 -8.23
CA ASP A 34 -4.79 -7.58 -8.89
C ASP A 34 -4.79 -6.18 -8.25
N GLN A 35 -3.87 -5.93 -7.32
CA GLN A 35 -3.66 -4.60 -6.78
C GLN A 35 -2.85 -3.81 -7.81
N SER A 36 -3.57 -3.12 -8.70
CA SER A 36 -2.97 -2.24 -9.71
C SER A 36 -2.16 -1.17 -9.00
N PHE A 37 -0.83 -1.30 -9.02
CA PHE A 37 0.02 -0.24 -8.51
C PHE A 37 -0.19 1.03 -9.32
N ILE A 38 -0.13 2.17 -8.64
CA ILE A 38 -0.27 3.49 -9.25
C ILE A 38 1.03 4.28 -9.16
N SER A 39 1.10 5.37 -9.91
CA SER A 39 2.14 6.39 -9.78
C SER A 39 1.64 7.56 -8.95
N CYS A 40 2.51 8.15 -8.14
CA CYS A 40 2.18 9.27 -7.26
C CYS A 40 3.18 10.41 -7.43
N VAL A 41 2.75 11.64 -7.21
CA VAL A 41 3.71 12.72 -6.96
C VAL A 41 4.31 12.56 -5.58
N GLU A 42 5.63 12.68 -5.51
CA GLU A 42 6.35 12.85 -4.25
C GLU A 42 6.85 14.28 -4.18
N SER A 43 6.31 15.08 -3.26
CA SER A 43 6.80 16.44 -3.07
C SER A 43 6.60 16.99 -1.67
N ASP A 44 7.46 17.93 -1.29
CA ASP A 44 7.31 18.78 -0.11
C ASP A 44 7.27 20.23 -0.54
N LEU A 45 6.22 20.94 -0.14
CA LEU A 45 6.05 22.38 -0.35
C LEU A 45 5.83 23.02 1.02
N ASP A 46 6.69 23.96 1.35
CA ASP A 46 6.57 24.77 2.57
C ASP A 46 5.98 26.15 2.27
N SER A 47 5.90 27.00 3.31
CA SER A 47 5.33 28.35 3.22
C SER A 47 6.13 29.29 2.32
N ASN A 48 7.40 28.96 2.03
CA ASN A 48 8.23 29.70 1.09
C ASN A 48 8.03 29.22 -0.36
N LYS A 49 7.08 28.30 -0.60
CA LYS A 49 6.88 27.59 -1.88
C LYS A 49 8.14 26.87 -2.35
N ASN A 50 9.09 26.63 -1.46
CA ASN A 50 10.30 25.92 -1.81
C ASN A 50 9.97 24.42 -1.86
N SER A 51 10.42 23.78 -2.94
CA SER A 51 10.31 22.33 -3.05
C SER A 51 11.62 21.67 -2.63
N ALA A 52 11.61 21.03 -1.46
CA ALA A 52 12.79 20.31 -0.95
C ALA A 52 12.99 18.96 -1.67
N LYS A 53 11.92 18.40 -2.24
CA LYS A 53 11.89 17.15 -2.99
C LYS A 53 10.70 17.22 -3.95
N SER A 54 10.86 16.85 -5.22
CA SER A 54 9.78 16.74 -6.20
C SER A 54 10.09 15.66 -7.23
N GLY A 55 9.13 14.79 -7.53
CA GLY A 55 9.24 13.75 -8.53
C GLY A 55 7.97 12.92 -8.68
N ILE A 56 7.99 11.97 -9.61
CA ILE A 56 6.94 10.95 -9.76
C ILE A 56 7.55 9.62 -9.33
N LEU A 57 6.89 8.93 -8.40
CA LEU A 57 7.22 7.56 -8.02
C LEU A 57 6.15 6.62 -8.57
N SER A 58 6.59 5.52 -9.17
CA SER A 58 5.71 4.44 -9.63
C SER A 58 5.72 3.27 -8.64
N ARG A 59 4.78 2.35 -8.81
CA ARG A 59 4.62 1.15 -7.97
C ARG A 59 4.18 1.45 -6.54
N CYS A 60 3.30 2.43 -6.38
CA CYS A 60 2.69 2.80 -5.10
C CYS A 60 1.41 2.01 -4.88
N ASP A 61 1.10 1.66 -3.63
CA ASP A 61 -0.22 1.13 -3.29
C ASP A 61 -1.24 2.27 -3.21
N TRP A 62 -0.80 3.43 -2.70
CA TRP A 62 -1.61 4.63 -2.50
C TRP A 62 -0.79 5.90 -2.69
N CYS A 63 -1.46 6.95 -3.13
CA CYS A 63 -0.94 8.31 -3.11
C CYS A 63 -1.51 9.07 -1.92
N LEU A 64 -0.65 9.76 -1.18
CA LEU A 64 -1.05 10.61 -0.06
C LEU A 64 -0.89 12.08 -0.43
N LEU A 65 -1.86 12.90 -0.03
CA LEU A 65 -1.80 14.36 0.04
C LEU A 65 -2.02 14.78 1.50
N VAL A 66 -1.15 15.63 2.03
CA VAL A 66 -1.30 16.26 3.34
C VAL A 66 -1.23 17.77 3.13
N GLN A 67 -2.18 18.51 3.66
CA GLN A 67 -2.20 19.96 3.58
C GLN A 67 -2.56 20.56 4.94
N SER A 68 -1.76 21.52 5.41
CA SER A 68 -2.06 22.28 6.63
C SER A 68 -3.36 23.07 6.46
N THR A 69 -4.10 23.23 7.56
CA THR A 69 -5.31 24.07 7.58
C THR A 69 -4.97 25.55 7.70
N SER A 70 -3.78 25.88 8.23
CA SER A 70 -3.24 27.25 8.29
C SER A 70 -2.33 27.54 7.09
N VAL A 71 -2.28 28.83 6.70
CA VAL A 71 -1.30 29.38 5.74
C VAL A 71 0.05 29.71 6.38
N ASP A 72 0.10 29.72 7.71
CA ASP A 72 1.33 29.90 8.49
C ASP A 72 1.35 28.89 9.67
N PRO A 73 2.14 27.81 9.58
CA PRO A 73 2.91 27.39 8.42
C PRO A 73 2.01 26.73 7.36
N LEU A 74 2.10 27.19 6.12
CA LEU A 74 1.64 26.42 4.96
C LEU A 74 2.56 25.21 4.78
N MET A 75 1.97 24.03 4.73
CA MET A 75 2.62 22.76 4.45
C MET A 75 1.77 21.97 3.48
N ILE A 76 2.34 21.56 2.35
CA ILE A 76 1.71 20.60 1.43
C ILE A 76 2.72 19.48 1.19
N ARG A 77 2.37 18.25 1.55
CA ARG A 77 3.20 17.06 1.33
C ARG A 77 2.46 16.05 0.47
N ARG A 78 3.15 15.52 -0.52
CA ARG A 78 2.68 14.45 -1.40
C ARG A 78 3.62 13.26 -1.28
N ARG A 79 3.07 12.05 -1.14
CA ARG A 79 3.86 10.82 -0.94
C ARG A 79 3.29 9.63 -1.70
N CYS A 80 4.19 8.75 -2.11
CA CYS A 80 3.91 7.36 -2.43
C CYS A 80 3.94 6.57 -1.11
N VAL A 81 2.86 5.87 -0.77
CA VAL A 81 2.78 5.11 0.49
C VAL A 81 2.23 3.71 0.23
N ASN A 82 2.57 2.78 1.13
CA ASN A 82 2.09 1.42 1.08
C ASN A 82 0.76 1.26 1.84
N ASN A 83 0.09 0.13 1.65
CA ASN A 83 -1.20 -0.14 2.25
C ASN A 83 -1.15 -0.18 3.79
N SER A 84 -0.05 -0.69 4.37
CA SER A 84 0.11 -0.74 5.84
C SER A 84 0.20 0.65 6.47
N PHE A 85 0.84 1.60 5.79
CA PHE A 85 0.89 2.99 6.23
C PHE A 85 -0.49 3.66 6.22
N VAL A 86 -1.28 3.45 5.17
CA VAL A 86 -2.65 3.98 5.07
C VAL A 86 -3.53 3.41 6.18
N LEU A 87 -3.51 2.08 6.38
CA LEU A 87 -4.27 1.45 7.45
C LEU A 87 -3.84 1.91 8.85
N ALA A 88 -2.56 2.25 9.06
CA ALA A 88 -2.09 2.78 10.34
C ALA A 88 -2.64 4.18 10.64
N ILE A 89 -2.95 4.98 9.62
CA ILE A 89 -3.46 6.34 9.76
C ILE A 89 -4.98 6.36 9.86
N PHE A 90 -5.66 5.70 8.91
CA PHE A 90 -7.11 5.76 8.77
C PHE A 90 -7.84 4.61 9.49
N GLY A 91 -7.10 3.61 9.97
CA GLY A 91 -7.65 2.40 10.60
C GLY A 91 -8.30 1.46 9.58
N ARG A 92 -9.51 1.83 9.12
CA ARG A 92 -10.27 1.09 8.11
C ARG A 92 -10.48 1.98 6.88
N VAL A 93 -10.26 1.40 5.71
CA VAL A 93 -10.40 2.11 4.44
C VAL A 93 -11.46 1.43 3.61
N GLU A 94 -12.52 2.17 3.25
CA GLU A 94 -13.56 1.72 2.33
C GLU A 94 -13.46 2.57 1.06
N GLY A 95 -13.28 1.93 -0.09
CA GLY A 95 -13.13 2.63 -1.37
C GLY A 95 -11.69 2.94 -1.79
N ASN A 96 -11.57 3.95 -2.65
CA ASN A 96 -10.32 4.31 -3.31
C ASN A 96 -9.84 5.73 -2.96
N VAL A 97 -10.62 6.50 -2.22
CA VAL A 97 -10.23 7.82 -1.69
C VAL A 97 -10.76 7.92 -0.27
N ILE A 98 -9.91 8.31 0.66
CA ILE A 98 -10.25 8.52 2.06
C ILE A 98 -9.56 9.79 2.56
N CYS A 99 -10.28 10.64 3.28
CA CYS A 99 -9.79 11.90 3.81
C CYS A 99 -10.14 12.05 5.29
N GLU A 100 -9.20 12.58 6.07
CA GLU A 100 -9.40 12.90 7.48
C GLU A 100 -8.78 14.25 7.84
N HIS A 101 -9.25 14.78 8.98
CA HIS A 101 -8.65 15.94 9.63
C HIS A 101 -7.95 15.49 10.92
N GLY A 102 -6.75 15.97 11.14
CA GLY A 102 -5.98 15.64 12.34
C GLY A 102 -4.68 16.42 12.41
N LYS A 103 -3.74 15.93 13.23
CA LYS A 103 -2.42 16.53 13.36
C LYS A 103 -1.39 15.76 12.56
N TRP A 104 -0.79 16.40 11.58
CA TRP A 104 0.37 15.86 10.87
C TRP A 104 1.65 16.56 11.35
N SER A 105 2.57 15.82 11.98
CA SER A 105 3.80 16.42 12.53
C SER A 105 3.52 17.62 13.47
N ASN A 106 2.48 17.52 14.32
CA ASN A 106 1.97 18.58 15.21
C ASN A 106 1.31 19.79 14.54
N ILE A 107 1.10 19.78 13.23
CA ILE A 107 0.39 20.83 12.49
C ILE A 107 -1.02 20.35 12.18
N ASP A 108 -2.04 21.15 12.51
CA ASP A 108 -3.42 20.86 12.14
C ASP A 108 -3.53 20.81 10.61
N SER A 109 -3.97 19.67 10.09
CA SER A 109 -3.91 19.33 8.67
C SER A 109 -5.12 18.49 8.26
N THR A 110 -5.43 18.58 6.98
CA THR A 110 -6.26 17.59 6.29
C THR A 110 -5.31 16.67 5.51
N TYR A 111 -5.54 15.37 5.57
CA TYR A 111 -4.79 14.41 4.78
C TYR A 111 -5.73 13.43 4.08
N CYS A 112 -5.46 13.20 2.80
CA CYS A 112 -6.22 12.32 1.93
C CYS A 112 -5.30 11.26 1.32
N ALA A 113 -5.73 10.01 1.33
CA ALA A 113 -5.12 8.93 0.55
C ALA A 113 -6.03 8.58 -0.62
N CYS A 114 -5.46 8.41 -1.81
CA CYS A 114 -6.17 8.06 -3.03
C CYS A 114 -5.43 6.98 -3.82
N ARG A 115 -6.20 6.17 -4.55
CA ARG A 115 -5.69 5.17 -5.50
C ARG A 115 -6.59 4.90 -6.70
N ASN A 116 -7.53 5.81 -6.95
CA ASN A 116 -8.50 5.70 -8.03
C ASN A 116 -7.84 5.81 -9.43
N GLU A 117 -6.74 6.54 -9.54
CA GLU A 117 -5.97 6.69 -10.79
C GLU A 117 -4.53 7.14 -10.50
N ASP A 118 -3.69 7.09 -11.54
CA ASP A 118 -2.33 7.61 -11.49
C ASP A 118 -2.33 9.12 -11.17
N LEU A 119 -1.39 9.52 -10.32
CA LEU A 119 -1.15 10.90 -9.90
C LEU A 119 -2.36 11.56 -9.22
N CYS A 120 -3.30 10.79 -8.65
CA CYS A 120 -4.49 11.32 -7.98
C CYS A 120 -4.19 12.35 -6.87
N ASN A 121 -2.99 12.31 -6.25
CA ASN A 121 -2.57 13.30 -5.26
C ASN A 121 -2.11 14.66 -5.86
N GLN A 122 -2.22 14.84 -7.17
CA GLN A 122 -2.11 16.15 -7.82
C GLN A 122 -3.38 16.98 -7.71
N MET A 123 -4.54 16.32 -7.53
CA MET A 123 -5.83 16.99 -7.35
C MET A 123 -5.81 17.96 -6.18
N GLN A 124 -6.70 18.96 -6.24
CA GLN A 124 -6.89 19.85 -5.11
C GLN A 124 -7.52 19.09 -3.94
N LEU A 125 -7.21 19.52 -2.71
CA LEU A 125 -7.70 18.86 -1.50
C LEU A 125 -9.24 18.78 -1.49
N ASP A 126 -9.93 19.85 -1.90
CA ASP A 126 -11.39 19.91 -1.91
C ASP A 126 -12.01 18.95 -2.94
N GLU A 127 -11.31 18.66 -4.04
CA GLU A 127 -11.73 17.69 -5.04
C GLU A 127 -11.64 16.26 -4.48
N LEU A 128 -10.54 15.92 -3.81
CA LEU A 128 -10.38 14.63 -3.15
C LEU A 128 -11.42 14.43 -2.03
N GLN A 129 -11.71 15.48 -1.27
CA GLN A 129 -12.74 15.42 -0.22
C GLN A 129 -14.15 15.16 -0.77
N LYS A 130 -14.50 15.67 -1.96
CA LYS A 130 -15.81 15.43 -2.59
C LYS A 130 -16.03 13.98 -3.00
N VAL A 131 -14.95 13.25 -3.30
CA VAL A 131 -14.99 11.85 -3.75
C VAL A 131 -14.53 10.86 -2.68
N SER A 132 -14.19 11.35 -1.48
CA SER A 132 -13.87 10.53 -0.32
C SER A 132 -15.10 9.74 0.11
N THR A 133 -14.91 8.45 0.36
CA THR A 133 -15.96 7.53 0.83
C THR A 133 -15.67 6.99 2.22
#